data_AF-A0A0C9V7R3-F1
#
_entry.id   AF-A0A0C9V7R3-F1
#
_cell.length_a   1.000
_cell.length_b   1.000
_cell.length_c   1.000
_cell.angle_alpha   90.00
_cell.angle_beta   90.00
_cell.angle_gamma   90.00
#
_symmetry.space_group_name_H-M   'P 1'
#
loop_
_entity.id
_entity.type
_entity.pdbx_description
1 polymer ?
#
loop_
_entity_poly.entity_id
_entity_poly.type
_entity_poly.pdbx_seq_one_letter_code
_entity_poly.pdbx_strand_id
1 'polypeptide(L)'
;MVIGLSTFSTWVVGLKFDVNNPLKVPRSIQHVTANGSVDGTVFINLTHDFDNFTILPGEVVNSGTIQNVLLSQGIIATLNIILLGLLGVESDIVLAVVGKPITVKGLTQYNVSASYTIDLTAL
;
A
#
# COMPACT_ATOMS: atom_id res chain seq x y z
N MET A 1 -2.68 5.12 6.30
CA MET A 1 -1.83 4.29 7.18
C MET A 1 -2.26 4.51 8.62
N VAL A 2 -2.30 3.45 9.43
CA VAL A 2 -2.65 3.48 10.86
C VAL A 2 -1.42 3.10 11.67
N ILE A 3 -1.03 3.97 12.60
CA ILE A 3 0.11 3.80 13.50
C ILE A 3 -0.44 3.55 14.90
N GLY A 4 -0.16 2.36 15.44
CA GLY A 4 -0.56 1.98 16.80
C GLY A 4 0.56 2.21 17.82
N LEU A 5 0.24 2.09 19.12
CA LEU A 5 1.26 2.11 20.17
C LEU A 5 2.28 0.97 20.02
N SER A 6 1.81 -0.23 19.63
CA SER A 6 2.68 -1.38 19.38
C SER A 6 3.67 -1.15 18.23
N THR A 7 3.37 -0.27 17.27
CA THR A 7 4.27 0.08 16.16
C THR A 7 5.60 0.65 16.66
N PHE A 8 5.65 1.24 17.85
CA PHE A 8 6.91 1.78 18.41
C PHE A 8 7.94 0.71 18.74
N SER A 9 7.49 -0.52 19.04
CA SER A 9 8.37 -1.65 19.31
C SER A 9 8.47 -2.63 18.13
N THR A 10 7.39 -2.81 17.37
CA THR A 10 7.33 -3.82 16.28
C THR A 10 7.66 -3.27 14.90
N TRP A 11 7.58 -1.94 14.73
CA TRP A 11 7.75 -1.23 13.46
C TRP A 11 6.82 -1.70 12.34
N VAL A 12 5.69 -2.32 12.70
CA VAL A 12 4.66 -2.68 11.73
C VAL A 12 3.42 -1.81 11.88
N VAL A 13 2.77 -1.54 10.75
CA VAL A 13 1.58 -0.67 10.64
C VAL A 13 0.46 -1.35 9.87
N GLY A 14 -0.74 -0.79 10.02
CA GLY A 14 -1.85 -1.06 9.11
C GLY A 14 -1.81 -0.10 7.92
N LEU A 15 -1.94 -0.60 6.70
CA LEU A 15 -1.99 0.23 5.48
C LEU A 15 -3.16 -0.20 4.60
N LYS A 16 -3.77 0.78 3.93
CA LYS A 16 -4.75 0.55 2.88
C LYS A 16 -4.45 1.50 1.73
N PHE A 17 -4.83 1.09 0.53
CA PHE A 17 -4.68 1.89 -0.67
C PHE A 17 -5.93 1.75 -1.55
N ASP A 18 -6.11 2.71 -2.44
CA ASP A 18 -7.19 2.69 -3.42
C ASP A 18 -6.65 2.29 -4.79
N VAL A 19 -7.40 1.47 -5.52
CA VAL A 19 -7.06 1.02 -6.87
C VAL A 19 -8.12 1.48 -7.84
N ASN A 20 -7.72 2.27 -8.83
CA ASN A 20 -8.56 2.64 -9.96
C ASN A 20 -8.43 1.60 -11.09
N ASN A 21 -9.57 1.14 -11.62
CA ASN A 21 -9.61 0.35 -12.84
C ASN A 21 -10.09 1.17 -14.07
N PRO A 22 -9.18 1.82 -14.82
CA PRO A 22 -9.54 2.54 -16.05
C PRO A 22 -9.90 1.64 -17.25
N LEU A 23 -9.81 0.31 -17.13
CA LEU A 23 -10.11 -0.59 -18.25
C LEU A 23 -11.60 -0.83 -18.39
N LYS A 24 -12.03 -1.25 -19.59
CA LYS A 24 -13.40 -1.68 -19.88
C LYS A 24 -13.70 -3.13 -19.45
N VAL A 25 -12.78 -3.78 -18.73
CA VAL A 25 -12.91 -5.17 -18.26
C VAL A 25 -12.55 -5.28 -16.78
N PRO A 26 -13.18 -6.22 -16.02
CA PRO A 26 -12.82 -6.47 -14.64
C PRO A 26 -11.36 -6.92 -14.50
N ARG A 27 -10.76 -6.58 -13.36
CA ARG A 27 -9.44 -7.06 -12.97
C ARG A 27 -9.48 -7.55 -11.54
N SER A 28 -8.71 -8.59 -11.23
CA SER A 28 -8.58 -9.11 -9.88
C SER A 28 -7.11 -9.13 -9.50
N ILE A 29 -6.71 -8.37 -8.49
CA ILE A 29 -5.34 -8.38 -7.98
C ILE A 29 -5.21 -9.59 -7.07
N GLN A 30 -4.21 -10.43 -7.33
CA GLN A 30 -3.92 -11.63 -6.58
C GLN A 30 -2.77 -11.41 -5.60
N HIS A 31 -1.78 -10.63 -6.01
CA HIS A 31 -0.59 -10.35 -5.21
C HIS A 31 -0.08 -8.94 -5.50
N VAL A 32 0.42 -8.26 -4.47
CA VAL A 32 1.13 -6.99 -4.58
C VAL A 32 2.38 -7.00 -3.72
N THR A 33 3.49 -6.54 -4.29
CA THR A 33 4.61 -5.99 -3.53
C THR A 33 4.71 -4.51 -3.82
N ALA A 34 4.96 -3.70 -2.80
CA ALA A 34 5.12 -2.26 -2.97
C ALA A 34 6.10 -1.65 -1.98
N ASN A 35 6.87 -0.68 -2.47
CA ASN A 35 7.74 0.17 -1.68
C ASN A 35 7.21 1.61 -1.67
N GLY A 36 7.07 2.19 -0.48
CA GLY A 36 6.80 3.61 -0.29
C GLY A 36 8.08 4.36 0.03
N SER A 37 8.40 5.40 -0.74
CA SER A 37 9.65 6.15 -0.61
C SER A 37 9.44 7.67 -0.54
N VAL A 38 10.43 8.36 0.03
CA VAL A 38 10.58 9.81 0.01
C VAL A 38 12.02 10.10 -0.38
N ASP A 39 12.23 10.94 -1.40
CA ASP A 39 13.55 11.30 -1.93
C ASP A 39 14.49 10.11 -2.16
N GLY A 40 13.94 9.02 -2.71
CA GLY A 40 14.67 7.78 -3.01
C GLY A 40 14.93 6.88 -1.80
N THR A 41 14.60 7.30 -0.58
CA THR A 41 14.70 6.47 0.63
C THR A 41 13.41 5.70 0.85
N VAL A 42 13.49 4.37 0.99
CA VAL A 42 12.32 3.50 1.23
C VAL A 42 11.98 3.47 2.72
N PHE A 43 10.73 3.80 3.04
CA PHE A 43 10.18 3.82 4.39
C PHE A 43 9.16 2.71 4.64
N ILE A 44 8.47 2.25 3.60
CA ILE A 44 7.40 1.27 3.69
C ILE A 44 7.72 0.12 2.76
N ASN A 45 7.61 -1.11 3.26
CA ASN A 45 7.61 -2.32 2.44
C ASN A 45 6.33 -3.11 2.70
N LEU A 46 5.56 -3.33 1.64
CA LEU A 46 4.33 -4.09 1.63
C LEU A 46 4.52 -5.33 0.76
N THR A 47 4.08 -6.48 1.26
CA THR A 47 3.85 -7.69 0.48
C THR A 47 2.53 -8.28 0.94
N HIS A 48 1.61 -8.54 0.01
CA HIS A 48 0.29 -9.04 0.35
C HIS A 48 -0.33 -9.88 -0.77
N ASP A 49 -0.86 -11.04 -0.38
CA ASP A 49 -1.70 -11.88 -1.20
C ASP A 49 -3.18 -11.60 -0.88
N PHE A 50 -4.00 -11.48 -1.93
CA PHE A 50 -5.43 -11.28 -1.81
C PHE A 50 -6.19 -12.56 -2.15
N ASP A 51 -7.08 -12.98 -1.25
CA ASP A 51 -8.01 -14.09 -1.53
C ASP A 51 -9.06 -13.68 -2.59
N ASN A 52 -9.56 -12.44 -2.49
CA ASN A 52 -10.48 -11.85 -3.46
C ASN A 52 -10.38 -10.32 -3.43
N PHE A 53 -9.75 -9.74 -4.45
CA PHE A 53 -9.72 -8.29 -4.63
C PHE A 53 -9.98 -7.93 -6.10
N THR A 54 -11.27 -7.87 -6.43
CA THR A 54 -11.76 -7.60 -7.79
C THR A 54 -12.23 -6.15 -7.92
N ILE A 55 -11.78 -5.46 -8.96
CA ILE A 55 -12.15 -4.09 -9.30
C ILE A 55 -12.87 -4.10 -10.65
N LEU A 56 -14.13 -3.68 -10.70
CA LEU A 56 -14.92 -3.66 -11.95
C LEU A 56 -14.51 -2.48 -12.84
N PRO A 57 -14.91 -2.47 -14.13
CA PRO A 57 -14.60 -1.38 -15.04
C PRO A 57 -15.03 -0.01 -14.51
N GLY A 58 -14.10 0.95 -14.50
CA GLY A 58 -14.36 2.33 -14.08
C GLY A 58 -14.46 2.54 -12.56
N GLU A 59 -14.29 1.50 -11.74
CA GLU A 59 -14.37 1.62 -10.29
C GLU A 59 -13.04 2.03 -9.64
N VAL A 60 -13.16 2.66 -8.48
CA VAL A 60 -12.09 2.84 -7.51
C VAL A 60 -12.46 2.04 -6.27
N VAL A 61 -11.63 1.07 -5.90
CA VAL A 61 -11.91 0.17 -4.77
C VAL A 61 -10.76 0.23 -3.77
N ASN A 62 -11.11 0.31 -2.48
CA ASN A 62 -10.15 0.27 -1.39
C ASN A 62 -9.71 -1.18 -1.10
N SER A 63 -8.43 -1.39 -0.87
CA SER A 63 -7.85 -2.71 -0.54
C SER A 63 -8.35 -3.31 0.78
N GLY A 64 -9.01 -2.53 1.63
CA GLY A 64 -9.12 -2.83 3.04
C GLY A 64 -7.78 -2.62 3.76
N THR A 65 -7.80 -2.75 5.09
CA THR A 65 -6.58 -2.59 5.91
C THR A 65 -5.75 -3.88 5.87
N ILE A 66 -4.57 -3.77 5.26
CA ILE A 66 -3.53 -4.78 5.31
C ILE A 66 -2.69 -4.54 6.56
N GLN A 67 -2.60 -5.57 7.41
CA GLN A 67 -1.81 -5.53 8.64
C GLN A 67 -0.36 -5.95 8.39
N ASN A 68 0.49 -5.75 9.39
CA ASN A 68 1.90 -6.20 9.39
C ASN A 68 2.75 -5.60 8.28
N VAL A 69 2.47 -4.37 7.85
CA VAL A 69 3.27 -3.67 6.85
C VAL A 69 4.51 -3.09 7.52
N LEU A 70 5.69 -3.41 7.01
CA LEU A 70 6.95 -3.07 7.67
C LEU A 70 7.36 -1.62 7.38
N LEU A 71 7.75 -0.90 8.43
CA LEU A 71 8.42 0.38 8.34
C LEU A 71 9.94 0.16 8.27
N SER A 72 10.52 0.20 7.07
CA SER A 72 11.94 -0.13 6.83
C SER A 72 12.93 0.76 7.57
N GLN A 73 12.54 2.00 7.91
CA GLN A 73 13.36 2.94 8.68
C GLN A 73 12.93 3.06 10.15
N GLY A 74 12.00 2.20 10.60
CA GLY A 74 11.37 2.30 11.91
C GLY A 74 10.40 3.48 12.04
N ILE A 75 9.70 3.54 13.18
CA ILE A 75 8.62 4.51 13.37
C ILE A 75 9.13 5.95 13.45
N ILE A 76 10.27 6.21 14.12
CA ILE A 76 10.76 7.57 14.37
C ILE A 76 11.09 8.28 13.05
N ALA A 77 11.81 7.60 12.14
CA ALA A 77 12.11 8.13 10.83
C ALA A 77 10.82 8.29 9.99
N THR A 78 9.87 7.37 10.12
CA THR A 78 8.58 7.44 9.44
C THR A 78 7.74 8.64 9.90
N LEU A 79 7.74 8.98 11.20
CA LEU A 79 7.01 10.14 11.72
C LEU A 79 7.48 11.46 11.09
N ASN A 80 8.76 11.57 10.72
CA ASN A 80 9.30 12.77 10.08
C ASN A 80 8.72 13.01 8.67
N ILE A 81 8.31 11.95 7.97
CA ILE A 81 7.76 12.06 6.61
C ILE A 81 6.23 12.20 6.57
N ILE A 82 5.52 11.98 7.70
CA ILE A 82 4.06 12.09 7.77
C ILE A 82 3.56 13.46 7.34
N LEU A 83 4.30 14.52 7.72
CA LEU A 83 3.94 15.90 7.41
C LEU A 83 4.03 16.23 5.92
N LEU A 84 4.78 15.45 5.14
CA LEU A 84 4.88 15.63 3.69
C LEU A 84 3.59 15.18 2.99
N GLY A 85 2.89 14.17 3.54
CA GLY A 85 1.62 13.67 3.00
C GLY A 85 1.72 13.07 1.59
N LEU A 86 2.93 12.85 1.07
CA LEU A 86 3.20 12.37 -0.28
C LEU A 86 4.27 11.29 -0.24
N LEU A 87 4.08 10.26 -1.06
CA LEU A 87 5.05 9.17 -1.24
C LEU A 87 5.31 8.91 -2.73
N GLY A 88 6.54 8.52 -3.04
CA GLY A 88 6.83 7.71 -4.22
C GLY A 88 6.39 6.27 -3.95
N VAL A 89 5.79 5.62 -4.93
CA VAL A 89 5.37 4.22 -4.84
C VAL A 89 5.96 3.46 -6.03
N GLU A 90 6.70 2.41 -5.72
CA GLU A 90 7.12 1.40 -6.70
C GLU A 90 6.43 0.08 -6.36
N SER A 91 5.90 -0.63 -7.34
CA SER A 91 5.15 -1.87 -7.11
C SER A 91 5.27 -2.90 -8.22
N ASP A 92 5.21 -4.17 -7.81
CA ASP A 92 4.96 -5.30 -8.69
C ASP A 92 3.59 -5.90 -8.33
N ILE A 93 2.82 -6.27 -9.35
CA ILE A 93 1.45 -6.76 -9.18
C ILE A 93 1.26 -8.03 -10.02
N VAL A 94 0.67 -9.05 -9.42
CA VAL A 94 0.08 -10.19 -10.13
C VAL A 94 -1.43 -9.99 -10.13
N LEU A 95 -2.02 -9.94 -11.32
CA LEU A 95 -3.45 -9.77 -11.49
C LEU A 95 -4.03 -10.70 -12.55
N ALA A 96 -5.31 -11.02 -12.44
CA ALA A 96 -6.08 -11.65 -13.51
C ALA A 96 -6.89 -10.60 -14.28
N VAL A 97 -6.79 -10.63 -15.60
CA VAL A 97 -7.62 -9.81 -16.51
C VAL A 97 -8.40 -10.76 -17.39
N VAL A 98 -9.74 -10.73 -17.28
CA VAL A 98 -10.62 -11.68 -18.00
C VAL A 98 -10.18 -13.15 -17.75
N GLY A 99 -9.85 -13.46 -16.50
CA GLY A 99 -9.44 -14.81 -16.06
C GLY A 99 -8.01 -15.23 -16.43
N LYS A 100 -7.23 -14.38 -17.11
CA LYS A 100 -5.83 -14.69 -17.47
C LYS A 100 -4.84 -14.00 -16.53
N PRO A 101 -3.86 -14.71 -15.95
CA PRO A 101 -2.87 -14.11 -15.08
C PRO A 101 -1.90 -13.24 -15.88
N ILE A 102 -1.58 -12.08 -15.33
CA ILE A 102 -0.64 -11.09 -15.85
C ILE A 102 0.22 -10.64 -14.67
N THR A 103 1.54 -10.64 -14.87
CA THR A 103 2.49 -10.04 -13.96
C THR A 103 2.96 -8.73 -14.54
N VAL A 104 2.82 -7.65 -13.77
CA VAL A 104 3.31 -6.31 -14.11
C VAL A 104 4.35 -5.94 -13.08
N LYS A 105 5.52 -5.50 -13.53
CA LYS A 105 6.65 -5.15 -12.64
C LYS A 105 7.10 -3.72 -12.83
N GLY A 106 7.65 -3.12 -11.80
CA GLY A 106 8.27 -1.80 -11.82
C GLY A 106 7.27 -0.66 -12.08
N LEU A 107 6.03 -0.80 -11.61
CA LEU A 107 5.05 0.28 -11.69
C LEU A 107 5.47 1.38 -10.72
N THR A 108 5.76 2.57 -11.26
CA THR A 108 6.20 3.73 -10.47
C THR A 108 5.14 4.83 -10.51
N GLN A 109 4.86 5.41 -9.36
CA GLN A 109 4.00 6.57 -9.19
C GLN A 109 4.69 7.56 -8.25
N TYR A 110 4.63 8.84 -8.61
CA TYR A 110 5.18 9.93 -7.81
C TYR A 110 4.05 10.74 -7.19
N ASN A 111 4.32 11.36 -6.05
CA ASN A 111 3.37 12.24 -5.35
C ASN A 111 2.03 11.55 -5.04
N VAL A 112 2.07 10.27 -4.65
CA VAL A 112 0.90 9.55 -4.17
C VAL A 112 0.51 10.11 -2.81
N SER A 113 -0.72 10.61 -2.68
CA SER A 113 -1.20 11.17 -1.42
C SER A 113 -1.29 10.09 -0.34
N ALA A 114 -0.70 10.37 0.81
CA ALA A 114 -0.68 9.50 1.97
C ALA A 114 -1.30 10.21 3.17
N SER A 115 -2.25 9.54 3.83
CA SER A 115 -2.85 10.01 5.08
C SER A 115 -2.50 9.06 6.22
N TYR A 116 -2.30 9.64 7.40
CA TYR A 116 -1.81 8.94 8.57
C TYR A 116 -2.77 9.14 9.74
N THR A 117 -3.13 8.05 10.40
CA THR A 117 -3.93 8.05 11.61
C THR A 117 -3.07 7.48 12.73
N ILE A 118 -2.93 8.23 13.81
CA ILE A 118 -2.27 7.77 15.02
C ILE A 118 -3.37 7.29 15.96
N ASP A 119 -3.34 6.00 16.29
CA ASP A 119 -4.28 5.38 17.22
C ASP A 119 -3.52 4.88 18.46
N LEU A 120 -3.65 5.63 19.55
CA LEU A 120 -3.03 5.30 20.84
C LEU A 120 -4.01 4.63 21.80
N THR A 121 -5.20 4.25 21.34
CA THR A 121 -6.27 3.73 22.20
C THR A 121 -6.24 2.21 22.37
N ALA A 122 -5.47 1.50 21.54
CA ALA A 122 -5.24 0.06 21.68
C ALA A 122 -4.19 -0.22 22.76
N LEU A 123 -4.67 -0.55 23.98
CA LEU A 123 -3.89 -1.18 25.06
C LEU A 123 -3.93 -2.71 24.94
#